data_AF-A0A4S2H942-F1
#
_entry.id   AF-A0A4S2H942-F1
#
_cell.length_a   1.000
_cell.length_b   1.000
_cell.length_c   1.000
_cell.angle_alpha   90.00
_cell.angle_beta   90.00
_cell.angle_gamma   90.00
#
_symmetry.space_group_name_H-M   'P 1'
#
loop_
_entity.id
_entity.type
_entity.pdbx_description
1 polymer ?
#
loop_
_entity_poly.entity_id
_entity_poly.type
_entity_poly.pdbx_seq_one_letter_code
_entity_poly.pdbx_strand_id
1 'polypeptide(L)'
;MTTLSERKALRTSDTKSGSTGHAEQRSVELMRERYNRLEARYRDSAAVIELLMAERDEAERRATEYATALRARDKTLVWRVGGLFRRFGRRFPSLAGRVHNQLRKVIALLRGRYTAYKESIKAEQGLIDEDRAVITASGLFEAEWYLAANGDLAGHCTVETAIDHYLRYGSAEGRRPNPDFDPLWYSAAYPEVAAMRRDPLAHYILRGAPLGHKPNPAFDAGWYVQNYAVDTSEYATPLRHYRIHSASPDIATEPAQLALKRIGDL
;
A
#
# COMPACT_ATOMS: atom_id res chain seq x y z
N MET A 1 -17.96 -6.86 -68.54
CA MET A 1 -16.49 -7.09 -68.64
C MET A 1 -15.80 -6.05 -67.78
N THR A 2 -15.53 -6.39 -66.51
CA THR A 2 -14.84 -5.51 -65.55
C THR A 2 -13.39 -5.35 -65.98
N THR A 3 -12.91 -4.11 -66.07
CA THR A 3 -11.62 -3.80 -66.68
C THR A 3 -10.45 -4.31 -65.84
N LEU A 4 -9.35 -4.72 -66.49
CA LEU A 4 -8.14 -5.24 -65.84
C LEU A 4 -7.54 -4.26 -64.81
N SER A 5 -7.87 -2.97 -64.92
CA SER A 5 -7.42 -1.89 -64.04
C SER A 5 -8.17 -1.87 -62.69
N GLU A 6 -9.47 -2.18 -62.67
CA GLU A 6 -10.27 -2.23 -61.44
C GLU A 6 -9.90 -3.44 -60.57
N ARG A 7 -9.56 -4.58 -61.19
CA ARG A 7 -9.10 -5.77 -60.45
C ARG A 7 -7.75 -5.58 -59.75
N LYS A 8 -6.90 -4.66 -60.21
CA LYS A 8 -5.59 -4.39 -59.60
C LYS A 8 -5.69 -3.44 -58.40
N ALA A 9 -6.67 -2.54 -58.40
CA ALA A 9 -6.95 -1.63 -57.28
C ALA A 9 -7.62 -2.34 -56.08
N LEU A 10 -8.60 -3.23 -56.34
CA LEU A 10 -9.25 -4.04 -55.30
C LEU A 10 -8.29 -5.05 -54.63
N ARG A 11 -7.28 -5.54 -55.36
CA ARG A 11 -6.28 -6.46 -54.80
C ARG A 11 -5.25 -5.77 -53.90
N THR A 12 -5.06 -4.45 -54.04
CA THR A 12 -4.14 -3.66 -53.21
C THR A 12 -4.79 -3.08 -51.95
N SER A 13 -6.12 -2.88 -51.94
CA SER A 13 -6.87 -2.47 -50.75
C SER A 13 -7.05 -3.61 -49.75
N ASP A 14 -7.29 -4.83 -50.22
CA ASP A 14 -7.42 -6.03 -49.36
C ASP A 14 -6.11 -6.39 -48.64
N THR A 15 -4.95 -6.17 -49.29
CA THR A 15 -3.64 -6.47 -48.66
C THR A 15 -3.25 -5.47 -47.57
N LYS A 16 -3.73 -4.22 -47.63
CA LYS A 16 -3.47 -3.20 -46.59
C LYS A 16 -4.39 -3.40 -45.38
N SER A 17 -5.66 -3.76 -45.59
CA SER A 17 -6.59 -4.04 -44.49
C SER A 17 -6.19 -5.28 -43.67
N GLY A 18 -5.73 -6.35 -44.34
CA GLY A 18 -5.23 -7.57 -43.68
C GLY A 18 -3.90 -7.37 -42.93
N SER A 19 -3.00 -6.53 -43.46
CA SER A 19 -1.71 -6.23 -42.82
C SER A 19 -1.86 -5.43 -41.51
N THR A 20 -2.83 -4.52 -41.45
CA THR A 20 -3.06 -3.66 -40.28
C THR A 20 -3.75 -4.44 -39.15
N GLY A 21 -4.73 -5.29 -39.50
CA GLY A 21 -5.38 -6.19 -38.54
C GLY A 21 -4.44 -7.24 -37.95
N HIS A 22 -3.51 -7.79 -38.75
CA HIS A 22 -2.47 -8.68 -38.21
C HIS A 22 -1.43 -7.96 -37.34
N ALA A 23 -1.09 -6.71 -37.65
CA ALA A 23 -0.20 -5.92 -36.81
C ALA A 23 -0.83 -5.55 -35.46
N GLU A 24 -2.13 -5.24 -35.44
CA GLU A 24 -2.90 -5.02 -34.21
C GLU A 24 -3.11 -6.31 -33.41
N GLN A 25 -3.43 -7.43 -34.06
CA GLN A 25 -3.52 -8.72 -33.38
C GLN A 25 -2.20 -9.11 -32.73
N ARG A 26 -1.08 -8.89 -33.43
CA ARG A 26 0.26 -9.16 -32.93
C ARG A 26 0.66 -8.21 -31.78
N SER A 27 0.20 -6.95 -31.80
CA SER A 27 0.47 -6.00 -30.71
C SER A 27 -0.33 -6.34 -29.46
N VAL A 28 -1.60 -6.77 -29.62
CA VAL A 28 -2.45 -7.26 -28.53
C VAL A 28 -1.89 -8.55 -27.92
N GLU A 29 -1.41 -9.47 -28.76
CA GLU A 29 -0.78 -10.72 -28.31
C GLU A 29 0.53 -10.46 -27.55
N LEU A 30 1.38 -9.55 -28.04
CA LEU A 30 2.58 -9.11 -27.34
C LEU A 30 2.27 -8.40 -26.02
N MET A 31 1.21 -7.60 -25.96
CA MET A 31 0.74 -6.99 -24.72
C MET A 31 0.29 -8.05 -23.72
N ARG A 32 -0.44 -9.08 -24.18
CA ARG A 32 -0.91 -10.18 -23.34
C ARG A 32 0.27 -11.01 -22.82
N GLU A 33 1.26 -11.33 -23.65
CA GLU A 33 2.47 -12.01 -23.18
C GLU A 33 3.25 -11.17 -22.16
N ARG A 34 3.39 -9.86 -22.41
CA ARG A 34 4.05 -8.94 -21.49
C ARG A 34 3.31 -8.84 -20.16
N TYR A 35 1.98 -8.77 -20.21
CA TYR A 35 1.11 -8.78 -19.04
C TYR A 35 1.26 -10.08 -18.25
N ASN A 36 1.17 -11.24 -18.91
CA ASN A 36 1.32 -12.54 -18.26
C ASN A 36 2.71 -12.73 -17.62
N ARG A 37 3.79 -12.25 -18.27
CA ARG A 37 5.14 -12.28 -17.69
C ARG A 37 5.28 -11.33 -16.50
N LEU A 38 4.62 -10.17 -16.55
CA LEU A 38 4.62 -9.21 -15.47
C LEU A 38 3.82 -9.77 -14.28
N GLU A 39 2.65 -10.33 -14.53
CA GLU A 39 1.78 -11.00 -13.56
C GLU A 39 2.47 -12.20 -12.90
N ALA A 40 3.22 -13.01 -13.66
CA ALA A 40 4.04 -14.09 -13.09
C ALA A 40 5.15 -13.54 -12.17
N ARG A 41 5.86 -12.48 -12.59
CA ARG A 41 6.85 -11.81 -11.73
C ARG A 41 6.22 -11.20 -10.48
N TYR A 42 5.01 -10.65 -10.58
CA TYR A 42 4.26 -10.13 -9.45
C TYR A 42 3.80 -11.25 -8.53
N ARG A 43 3.34 -12.40 -9.05
CA ARG A 43 2.95 -13.57 -8.26
C ARG A 43 4.14 -14.18 -7.51
N ASP A 44 5.28 -14.30 -8.18
CA ASP A 44 6.52 -14.77 -7.56
C ASP A 44 7.03 -13.76 -6.51
N SER A 45 6.89 -12.46 -6.77
CA SER A 45 7.22 -11.41 -5.80
C SER A 45 6.24 -11.38 -4.63
N ALA A 46 4.95 -11.58 -4.85
CA ALA A 46 3.92 -11.66 -3.83
C ALA A 46 4.16 -12.84 -2.89
N ALA A 47 4.53 -14.02 -3.41
CA ALA A 47 4.90 -15.17 -2.58
C ALA A 47 6.17 -14.92 -1.74
N VAL A 48 7.17 -14.22 -2.29
CA VAL A 48 8.37 -13.80 -1.54
C VAL A 48 8.01 -12.77 -0.47
N ILE A 49 7.13 -11.84 -0.81
CA ILE A 49 6.64 -10.82 0.09
C ILE A 49 5.85 -11.49 1.23
N GLU A 50 4.90 -12.39 0.96
CA GLU A 50 4.17 -13.17 1.96
C GLU A 50 5.08 -14.00 2.88
N LEU A 51 6.12 -14.63 2.32
CA LEU A 51 7.14 -15.34 3.11
C LEU A 51 7.87 -14.38 4.06
N LEU A 52 8.32 -13.24 3.54
CA LEU A 52 9.00 -12.20 4.33
C LEU A 52 8.06 -11.58 5.38
N MET A 53 6.76 -11.49 5.09
CA MET A 53 5.73 -11.01 6.01
C MET A 53 5.49 -12.00 7.15
N ALA A 54 5.37 -13.30 6.84
CA ALA A 54 5.26 -14.34 7.85
C ALA A 54 6.52 -14.42 8.72
N GLU A 55 7.70 -14.26 8.11
CA GLU A 55 8.98 -14.20 8.82
C GLU A 55 9.08 -12.95 9.71
N ARG A 56 8.58 -11.79 9.26
CA ARG A 56 8.49 -10.56 10.07
C ARG A 56 7.57 -10.76 11.27
N ASP A 57 6.37 -11.31 11.08
CA ASP A 57 5.40 -11.51 12.16
C ASP A 57 5.89 -12.57 13.17
N GLU A 58 6.61 -13.60 12.70
CA GLU A 58 7.32 -14.52 13.58
C GLU A 58 8.49 -13.85 14.31
N ALA A 59 9.25 -12.99 13.63
CA ALA A 59 10.33 -12.22 14.24
C ALA A 59 9.82 -11.23 15.29
N GLU A 60 8.68 -10.57 15.07
CA GLU A 60 8.03 -9.68 16.04
C GLU A 60 7.55 -10.43 17.27
N ARG A 61 6.92 -11.61 17.08
CA ARG A 61 6.51 -12.49 18.17
C ARG A 61 7.72 -12.95 18.99
N ARG A 62 8.75 -13.46 18.32
CA ARG A 62 10.01 -13.87 18.97
C ARG A 62 10.68 -12.69 19.67
N ALA A 63 10.73 -11.51 19.07
CA ALA A 63 11.31 -10.32 19.68
C ALA A 63 10.55 -9.90 20.96
N THR A 64 9.22 -10.04 20.94
CA THR A 64 8.37 -9.76 22.10
C THR A 64 8.62 -10.77 23.22
N GLU A 65 8.67 -12.06 22.90
CA GLU A 65 9.02 -13.13 23.84
C GLU A 65 10.44 -13.00 24.38
N TYR A 66 11.41 -12.67 23.53
CA TYR A 66 12.77 -12.39 23.97
C TYR A 66 12.83 -11.16 24.85
N ALA A 67 12.06 -10.10 24.58
CA ALA A 67 12.02 -8.91 25.43
C ALA A 67 11.40 -9.19 26.81
N THR A 68 10.35 -10.01 26.90
CA THR A 68 9.79 -10.46 28.19
C THR A 68 10.73 -11.42 28.91
N ALA A 69 11.34 -12.37 28.19
CA ALA A 69 12.33 -13.28 28.75
C ALA A 69 13.61 -12.56 29.22
N LEU A 70 14.07 -11.52 28.50
CA LEU A 70 15.17 -10.67 28.94
C LEU A 70 14.79 -9.91 30.19
N ARG A 71 13.60 -9.32 30.29
CA ARG A 71 13.15 -8.64 31.52
C ARG A 71 13.10 -9.58 32.72
N ALA A 72 12.72 -10.84 32.51
CA ALA A 72 12.73 -11.87 33.55
C ALA A 72 14.16 -12.30 33.93
N ARG A 73 15.07 -12.46 32.96
CA ARG A 73 16.48 -12.86 33.17
C ARG A 73 17.39 -11.73 33.64
N ASP A 74 17.10 -10.48 33.29
CA ASP A 74 17.87 -9.29 33.67
C ASP A 74 17.91 -9.15 35.19
N LYS A 75 16.81 -9.43 35.90
CA LYS A 75 16.80 -9.41 37.37
C LYS A 75 17.83 -10.37 37.98
N THR A 76 18.08 -11.52 37.35
CA THR A 76 18.98 -12.58 37.84
C THR A 76 20.44 -12.38 37.39
N LEU A 77 20.65 -11.94 36.14
CA LEU A 77 21.97 -11.64 35.58
C LEU A 77 22.58 -10.38 36.19
N VAL A 78 21.79 -9.32 36.39
CA VAL A 78 22.24 -8.09 37.07
C VAL A 78 22.75 -8.38 38.48
N TRP A 79 22.11 -9.32 39.20
CA TRP A 79 22.56 -9.69 40.56
C TRP A 79 23.86 -10.51 40.55
N ARG A 80 24.03 -11.43 39.58
CA ARG A 80 25.24 -12.25 39.41
C ARG A 80 26.44 -11.45 38.91
N VAL A 81 26.25 -10.63 37.87
CA VAL A 81 27.28 -9.73 37.33
C VAL A 81 27.61 -8.64 38.35
N GLY A 82 26.61 -8.09 39.04
CA GLY A 82 26.82 -7.15 40.15
C GLY A 82 27.63 -7.75 41.30
N GLY A 83 27.46 -9.04 41.60
CA GLY A 83 28.28 -9.79 42.57
C GLY A 83 29.76 -9.88 42.18
N LEU A 84 30.06 -10.21 40.91
CA LEU A 84 31.41 -10.22 40.35
C LEU A 84 32.08 -8.84 40.38
N PHE A 85 31.33 -7.79 40.05
CA PHE A 85 31.81 -6.41 40.15
C PHE A 85 32.11 -5.99 41.59
N ARG A 86 31.28 -6.37 42.55
CA ARG A 86 31.55 -6.12 43.99
C ARG A 86 32.82 -6.83 44.46
N ARG A 87 33.06 -8.07 44.01
CA ARG A 87 34.26 -8.84 44.36
C ARG A 87 35.52 -8.27 43.69
N PHE A 88 35.44 -7.84 42.44
CA PHE A 88 36.54 -7.18 41.71
C PHE A 88 36.86 -5.79 42.30
N GLY A 89 35.83 -5.01 42.66
CA GLY A 89 35.98 -3.70 43.27
C GLY A 89 36.71 -3.71 44.62
N ARG A 90 36.53 -4.79 45.41
CA ARG A 90 37.28 -5.01 46.66
C ARG A 90 38.76 -5.32 46.43
N ARG A 91 39.12 -5.92 45.28
CA ARG A 91 40.49 -6.35 44.95
C ARG A 91 41.32 -5.22 44.32
N PHE A 92 40.69 -4.33 43.55
CA PHE A 92 41.37 -3.24 42.82
C PHE A 92 40.59 -1.91 42.90
N PRO A 93 40.67 -1.18 44.03
CA PRO A 93 39.80 -0.03 44.31
C PRO A 93 39.98 1.14 43.32
N SER A 94 41.22 1.43 42.93
CA SER A 94 41.58 2.54 42.03
C SER A 94 41.31 2.25 40.53
N LEU A 95 41.18 0.97 40.17
CA LEU A 95 40.81 0.52 38.82
C LEU A 95 39.29 0.37 38.67
N ALA A 96 38.62 -0.03 39.76
CA ALA A 96 37.18 -0.24 39.81
C ALA A 96 36.38 1.01 39.42
N GLY A 97 36.77 2.19 39.92
CA GLY A 97 36.09 3.45 39.58
C GLY A 97 36.18 3.80 38.10
N ARG A 98 37.35 3.61 37.47
CA ARG A 98 37.56 3.90 36.03
C ARG A 98 36.80 2.92 35.14
N VAL A 99 36.89 1.63 35.43
CA VAL A 99 36.17 0.58 34.70
C VAL A 99 34.66 0.77 34.84
N HIS A 100 34.18 1.07 36.06
CA HIS A 100 32.77 1.36 36.32
C HIS A 100 32.28 2.59 35.52
N ASN A 101 33.05 3.67 35.49
CA ASN A 101 32.66 4.86 34.73
C ASN A 101 32.62 4.62 33.21
N GLN A 102 33.57 3.84 32.67
CA GLN A 102 33.56 3.50 31.24
C GLN A 102 32.38 2.57 30.89
N LEU A 103 32.08 1.57 31.72
CA LEU A 103 30.91 0.71 31.55
C LEU A 103 29.61 1.51 31.63
N ARG A 104 29.51 2.47 32.56
CA ARG A 104 28.33 3.33 32.69
C ARG A 104 28.08 4.15 31.42
N LYS A 105 29.15 4.65 30.78
CA LYS A 105 29.06 5.37 29.49
C LYS A 105 28.58 4.45 28.36
N VAL A 106 29.14 3.25 28.26
CA VAL A 106 28.72 2.25 27.24
C VAL A 106 27.26 1.84 27.44
N ILE A 107 26.86 1.54 28.68
CA ILE A 107 25.48 1.19 29.02
C ILE A 107 24.53 2.35 28.73
N ALA A 108 24.91 3.59 29.04
CA ALA A 108 24.12 4.78 28.73
C ALA A 108 23.92 4.96 27.21
N LEU A 109 24.98 4.75 26.41
CA LEU A 109 24.92 4.83 24.96
C LEU A 109 24.01 3.73 24.36
N LEU A 110 24.16 2.48 24.82
CA LEU A 110 23.32 1.36 24.37
C LEU A 110 21.86 1.58 24.77
N ARG A 111 21.60 2.07 25.99
CA ARG A 111 20.26 2.43 26.44
C ARG A 111 19.66 3.52 25.55
N GLY A 112 20.41 4.58 25.24
CA GLY A 112 19.96 5.64 24.35
C GLY A 112 19.58 5.12 22.95
N ARG A 113 20.41 4.26 22.36
CA ARG A 113 20.11 3.63 21.05
C ARG A 113 18.86 2.73 21.11
N TYR A 114 18.73 1.93 22.17
CA TYR A 114 17.56 1.07 22.37
C TYR A 114 16.28 1.89 22.55
N THR A 115 16.34 2.98 23.33
CA THR A 115 15.21 3.90 23.49
C THR A 115 14.83 4.53 22.15
N ALA A 116 15.79 5.06 21.39
CA ALA A 116 15.51 5.64 20.07
C ALA A 116 14.87 4.64 19.11
N TYR A 117 15.38 3.40 19.05
CA TYR A 117 14.79 2.31 18.27
C TYR A 117 13.37 1.95 18.72
N LYS A 118 13.14 1.88 20.03
CA LYS A 118 11.81 1.60 20.58
C LYS A 118 10.82 2.71 20.25
N GLU A 119 11.23 3.97 20.36
CA GLU A 119 10.38 5.11 20.00
C GLU A 119 10.09 5.14 18.49
N SER A 120 11.05 4.76 17.63
CA SER A 120 10.78 4.69 16.18
C SER A 120 9.75 3.63 15.81
N ILE A 121 9.82 2.43 16.41
CA ILE A 121 8.82 1.38 16.20
C ILE A 121 7.44 1.82 16.70
N LYS A 122 7.38 2.48 17.87
CA LYS A 122 6.13 3.00 18.42
C LYS A 122 5.53 4.10 17.54
N ALA A 123 6.36 4.97 16.96
CA ALA A 123 5.91 6.01 16.04
C ALA A 123 5.35 5.42 14.73
N GLU A 124 5.99 4.39 14.20
CA GLU A 124 5.51 3.68 13.00
C GLU A 124 4.17 2.97 13.26
N GLN A 125 4.02 2.29 14.40
CA GLN A 125 2.74 1.72 14.81
C GLN A 125 1.65 2.78 14.99
N GLY A 126 1.98 3.92 15.61
CA GLY A 126 1.04 5.02 15.77
C GLY A 126 0.53 5.58 14.43
N LEU A 127 1.39 5.64 13.41
CA LEU A 127 1.00 6.08 12.08
C LEU A 127 0.05 5.09 11.38
N ILE A 128 0.30 3.79 11.53
CA ILE A 128 -0.59 2.73 11.00
C ILE A 128 -1.96 2.80 11.68
N ASP A 129 -2.00 3.04 13.00
CA ASP A 129 -3.25 3.18 13.75
C ASP A 129 -4.04 4.43 13.31
N GLU A 130 -3.35 5.55 13.04
CA GLU A 130 -3.97 6.74 12.47
C GLU A 130 -4.52 6.48 11.05
N ASP A 131 -3.72 5.88 10.17
CA ASP A 131 -4.14 5.56 8.81
C ASP A 131 -5.34 4.61 8.80
N ARG A 132 -5.34 3.61 9.70
CA ARG A 132 -6.50 2.74 9.93
C ARG A 132 -7.74 3.53 10.32
N ALA A 133 -7.64 4.41 11.32
CA ALA A 133 -8.78 5.18 11.80
C ALA A 133 -9.38 6.03 10.68
N VAL A 134 -8.52 6.70 9.89
CA VAL A 134 -8.92 7.54 8.75
C VAL A 134 -9.58 6.72 7.65
N ILE A 135 -8.98 5.60 7.26
CA ILE A 135 -9.50 4.74 6.19
C ILE A 135 -10.84 4.13 6.60
N THR A 136 -10.96 3.61 7.82
CA THR A 136 -12.22 3.07 8.34
C THR A 136 -13.31 4.14 8.39
N ALA A 137 -13.01 5.32 8.94
CA ALA A 137 -13.98 6.42 9.03
C ALA A 137 -14.42 6.91 7.64
N SER A 138 -13.52 6.85 6.65
CA SER A 138 -13.84 7.23 5.28
C SER A 138 -14.80 6.26 4.60
N GLY A 139 -14.91 5.00 5.02
CA GLY A 139 -15.72 3.98 4.32
C GLY A 139 -15.22 3.64 2.90
N LEU A 140 -13.98 4.01 2.53
CA LEU A 140 -13.39 3.67 1.24
C LEU A 140 -12.71 2.30 1.21
N PHE A 141 -12.49 1.66 2.36
CA PHE A 141 -12.01 0.27 2.39
C PHE A 141 -13.19 -0.69 2.44
N GLU A 142 -13.29 -1.56 1.42
CA GLU A 142 -14.35 -2.55 1.33
C GLU A 142 -13.79 -3.93 1.63
N ALA A 143 -13.94 -4.37 2.89
CA ALA A 143 -13.35 -5.60 3.37
C ALA A 143 -13.84 -6.84 2.61
N GLU A 144 -15.14 -6.93 2.33
CA GLU A 144 -15.74 -8.06 1.60
C GLU A 144 -15.26 -8.09 0.15
N TRP A 145 -15.23 -6.94 -0.52
CA TRP A 145 -14.72 -6.84 -1.88
C TRP A 145 -13.22 -7.15 -1.92
N TYR A 146 -12.45 -6.63 -0.96
CA TYR A 146 -11.02 -6.87 -0.83
C TYR A 146 -10.73 -8.37 -0.70
N LEU A 147 -11.44 -9.09 0.17
CA LEU A 147 -11.26 -10.53 0.33
C LEU A 147 -11.70 -11.31 -0.93
N ALA A 148 -12.79 -10.89 -1.58
CA ALA A 148 -13.24 -11.51 -2.82
C ALA A 148 -12.24 -11.30 -3.98
N ALA A 149 -11.58 -10.14 -4.04
CA ALA A 149 -10.56 -9.82 -5.04
C ALA A 149 -9.21 -10.50 -4.77
N ASN A 150 -8.96 -10.93 -3.53
CA ASN A 150 -7.69 -11.50 -3.06
C ASN A 150 -7.91 -12.90 -2.50
N GLY A 151 -8.20 -13.85 -3.40
CA GLY A 151 -8.58 -15.23 -3.02
C GLY A 151 -7.50 -16.01 -2.25
N ASP A 152 -6.24 -15.58 -2.34
CA ASP A 152 -5.13 -16.09 -1.53
C ASP A 152 -5.29 -15.82 -0.02
N LEU A 153 -6.11 -14.83 0.36
CA LEU A 153 -6.40 -14.52 1.76
C LEU A 153 -7.48 -15.41 2.38
N ALA A 154 -8.11 -16.28 1.57
CA ALA A 154 -9.19 -17.15 2.03
C ALA A 154 -8.73 -18.06 3.18
N GLY A 155 -9.41 -17.97 4.32
CA GLY A 155 -9.08 -18.75 5.53
C GLY A 155 -7.94 -18.18 6.38
N HIS A 156 -7.27 -17.12 5.92
CA HIS A 156 -6.18 -16.44 6.65
C HIS A 156 -6.57 -15.03 7.12
N CYS A 157 -7.52 -14.40 6.46
CA CYS A 157 -8.09 -13.12 6.85
C CYS A 157 -9.62 -13.20 6.98
N THR A 158 -10.17 -12.40 7.87
CA THR A 158 -11.61 -12.16 8.01
C THR A 158 -11.93 -10.72 7.60
N VAL A 159 -13.22 -10.40 7.52
CA VAL A 159 -13.68 -9.03 7.22
C VAL A 159 -13.08 -8.02 8.21
N GLU A 160 -12.98 -8.39 9.48
CA GLU A 160 -12.45 -7.54 10.55
C GLU A 160 -10.92 -7.35 10.47
N THR A 161 -10.18 -8.35 9.97
CA THR A 161 -8.71 -8.30 9.87
C THR A 161 -8.20 -7.88 8.50
N ALA A 162 -9.10 -7.74 7.51
CA ALA A 162 -8.76 -7.36 6.15
C ALA A 162 -8.06 -6.00 6.05
N ILE A 163 -8.47 -5.02 6.87
CA ILE A 163 -7.85 -3.68 6.88
C ILE A 163 -6.41 -3.74 7.41
N ASP A 164 -6.14 -4.59 8.39
CA ASP A 164 -4.79 -4.82 8.93
C ASP A 164 -3.89 -5.39 7.86
N HIS A 165 -4.41 -6.39 7.13
CA HIS A 165 -3.70 -6.98 6.00
C HIS A 165 -3.41 -5.93 4.93
N TYR A 166 -4.42 -5.14 4.53
CA TYR A 166 -4.23 -4.08 3.55
C TYR A 166 -3.16 -3.05 3.97
N LEU A 167 -3.24 -2.52 5.19
CA LEU A 167 -2.31 -1.51 5.68
C LEU A 167 -0.89 -2.01 5.87
N ARG A 168 -0.74 -3.25 6.37
CA ARG A 168 0.59 -3.83 6.62
C ARG A 168 1.24 -4.28 5.32
N TYR A 169 0.43 -4.69 4.35
CA TYR A 169 0.87 -5.52 3.24
C TYR A 169 0.24 -5.14 1.90
N GLY A 170 -1.09 -5.24 1.80
CA GLY A 170 -1.79 -5.17 0.52
C GLY A 170 -1.55 -3.88 -0.25
N SER A 171 -1.47 -2.74 0.44
CA SER A 171 -1.19 -1.45 -0.18
C SER A 171 0.16 -1.41 -0.91
N ALA A 172 1.22 -1.93 -0.27
CA ALA A 172 2.57 -2.01 -0.86
C ALA A 172 2.65 -3.05 -2.01
N GLU A 173 1.83 -4.10 -1.94
CA GLU A 173 1.68 -5.09 -3.02
C GLU A 173 0.82 -4.60 -4.18
N GLY A 174 0.16 -3.45 -4.01
CA GLY A 174 -0.73 -2.88 -5.01
C GLY A 174 -2.14 -3.45 -5.02
N ARG A 175 -2.52 -4.20 -3.99
CA ARG A 175 -3.89 -4.69 -3.80
C ARG A 175 -4.79 -3.49 -3.58
N ARG A 176 -5.85 -3.40 -4.36
CA ARG A 176 -6.78 -2.28 -4.29
C ARG A 176 -7.66 -2.41 -3.04
N PRO A 177 -7.98 -1.33 -2.33
CA PRO A 177 -8.90 -1.36 -1.19
C PRO A 177 -10.39 -1.33 -1.61
N ASN A 178 -10.65 -0.93 -2.86
CA ASN A 178 -11.94 -0.89 -3.53
C ASN A 178 -11.71 -0.87 -5.06
N PRO A 179 -12.75 -1.03 -5.91
CA PRO A 179 -12.59 -1.05 -7.37
C PRO A 179 -11.98 0.22 -7.98
N ASP A 180 -12.17 1.36 -7.32
CA ASP A 180 -11.98 2.70 -7.86
C ASP A 180 -10.74 3.43 -7.30
N PHE A 181 -9.93 2.76 -6.47
CA PHE A 181 -8.68 3.30 -5.95
C PHE A 181 -7.51 2.38 -6.31
N ASP A 182 -6.49 2.93 -6.97
CA ASP A 182 -5.29 2.20 -7.35
C ASP A 182 -4.08 2.72 -6.56
N PRO A 183 -3.61 2.00 -5.53
CA PRO A 183 -2.54 2.50 -4.65
C PRO A 183 -1.18 2.63 -5.35
N LEU A 184 -0.86 1.76 -6.33
CA LEU A 184 0.41 1.84 -7.06
C LEU A 184 0.39 3.01 -8.02
N TRP A 185 -0.71 3.16 -8.77
CA TRP A 185 -0.86 4.29 -9.68
C TRP A 185 -0.88 5.61 -8.91
N TYR A 186 -1.62 5.69 -7.80
CA TYR A 186 -1.69 6.89 -6.98
C TYR A 186 -0.32 7.28 -6.42
N SER A 187 0.44 6.32 -5.89
CA SER A 187 1.80 6.58 -5.39
C SER A 187 2.77 7.02 -6.48
N ALA A 188 2.61 6.50 -7.71
CA ALA A 188 3.42 6.91 -8.85
C ALA A 188 3.05 8.32 -9.35
N ALA A 189 1.76 8.68 -9.31
CA ALA A 189 1.26 9.99 -9.70
C ALA A 189 1.57 11.09 -8.68
N TYR A 190 1.67 10.73 -7.39
CA TYR A 190 1.83 11.64 -6.26
C TYR A 190 3.00 11.23 -5.35
N PRO A 191 4.25 11.51 -5.73
CA PRO A 191 5.44 11.05 -5.01
C PRO A 191 5.56 11.55 -3.56
N GLU A 192 4.87 12.63 -3.20
CA GLU A 192 4.83 13.18 -1.84
C GLU A 192 4.22 12.23 -0.81
N VAL A 193 3.42 11.25 -1.25
CA VAL A 193 2.90 10.17 -0.42
C VAL A 193 4.04 9.47 0.33
N ALA A 194 5.13 9.16 -0.39
CA ALA A 194 6.30 8.49 0.18
C ALA A 194 7.02 9.35 1.23
N ALA A 195 7.06 10.68 1.02
CA ALA A 195 7.68 11.61 1.97
C ALA A 195 6.90 11.69 3.30
N MET A 196 5.58 11.48 3.27
CA MET A 196 4.74 11.46 4.47
C MET A 196 4.74 10.10 5.18
N ARG A 197 5.32 9.05 4.59
CA ARG A 197 5.32 7.67 5.10
C ARG A 197 3.91 7.14 5.42
N ARG A 198 2.86 7.66 4.77
CA ARG A 198 1.47 7.24 4.97
C ARG A 198 1.04 6.24 3.90
N ASP A 199 0.02 5.46 4.22
CA ASP A 199 -0.69 4.68 3.23
C ASP A 199 -1.25 5.58 2.11
N PRO A 200 -1.18 5.18 0.82
CA PRO A 200 -1.69 5.96 -0.30
C PRO A 200 -3.17 6.32 -0.18
N LEU A 201 -4.02 5.41 0.32
CA LEU A 201 -5.46 5.69 0.51
C LEU A 201 -5.65 6.68 1.67
N ALA A 202 -4.93 6.53 2.77
CA ALA A 202 -4.97 7.50 3.88
C ALA A 202 -4.50 8.89 3.42
N HIS A 203 -3.43 8.96 2.63
CA HIS A 203 -2.97 10.22 2.03
C HIS A 203 -4.04 10.83 1.11
N TYR A 204 -4.66 10.02 0.25
CA TYR A 204 -5.74 10.48 -0.60
C TYR A 204 -6.87 11.10 0.22
N ILE A 205 -7.31 10.44 1.29
CA ILE A 205 -8.41 10.95 2.14
C ILE A 205 -8.04 12.28 2.81
N LEU A 206 -6.83 12.40 3.37
CA LEU A 206 -6.43 13.54 4.20
C LEU A 206 -5.90 14.74 3.41
N ARG A 207 -5.35 14.50 2.23
CA ARG A 207 -4.61 15.50 1.43
C ARG A 207 -5.04 15.49 -0.02
N GLY A 208 -5.07 14.31 -0.64
CA GLY A 208 -5.33 14.18 -2.06
C GLY A 208 -6.70 14.71 -2.50
N ALA A 209 -7.77 14.24 -1.87
CA ALA A 209 -9.14 14.59 -2.20
C ALA A 209 -9.39 16.12 -2.08
N PRO A 210 -9.00 16.81 -0.98
CA PRO A 210 -9.08 18.27 -0.91
C PRO A 210 -8.30 19.02 -1.99
N LEU A 211 -7.19 18.43 -2.47
CA LEU A 211 -6.36 18.99 -3.55
C LEU A 211 -6.85 18.60 -4.95
N GLY A 212 -7.94 17.84 -5.07
CA GLY A 212 -8.46 17.36 -6.35
C GLY A 212 -7.59 16.27 -7.00
N HIS A 213 -6.77 15.56 -6.22
CA HIS A 213 -5.97 14.46 -6.72
C HIS A 213 -6.87 13.34 -7.21
N LYS A 214 -6.49 12.75 -8.33
CA LYS A 214 -7.23 11.65 -8.94
C LYS A 214 -6.94 10.37 -8.14
N PRO A 215 -7.94 9.55 -7.79
CA PRO A 215 -7.71 8.25 -7.15
C PRO A 215 -7.28 7.15 -8.15
N ASN A 216 -7.56 7.36 -9.43
CA ASN A 216 -7.19 6.49 -10.55
C ASN A 216 -7.20 7.32 -11.86
N PRO A 217 -6.69 6.79 -12.99
CA PRO A 217 -6.64 7.52 -14.28
C PRO A 217 -8.00 7.97 -14.83
N ALA A 218 -9.06 7.20 -14.56
CA ALA A 218 -10.41 7.37 -15.11
C ALA A 218 -11.33 8.22 -14.20
N PHE A 219 -10.79 8.78 -13.12
CA PHE A 219 -11.56 9.58 -12.17
C PHE A 219 -10.98 10.99 -12.07
N ASP A 220 -11.67 11.97 -12.66
CA ASP A 220 -11.32 13.38 -12.54
C ASP A 220 -11.95 13.99 -11.28
N ALA A 221 -11.22 13.93 -10.17
CA ALA A 221 -11.71 14.40 -8.88
C ALA A 221 -12.03 15.90 -8.86
N GLY A 222 -11.22 16.73 -9.54
CA GLY A 222 -11.45 18.17 -9.62
C GLY A 222 -12.73 18.51 -10.37
N TRP A 223 -12.94 17.89 -11.53
CA TRP A 223 -14.18 18.05 -12.28
C TRP A 223 -15.39 17.50 -11.49
N TYR A 224 -15.25 16.34 -10.86
CA TYR A 224 -16.34 15.70 -10.10
C TYR A 224 -16.86 16.59 -8.96
N VAL A 225 -15.96 17.16 -8.16
CA VAL A 225 -16.33 18.09 -7.08
C VAL A 225 -17.06 19.31 -7.62
N GLN A 226 -16.58 19.90 -8.72
CA GLN A 226 -17.20 21.08 -9.33
C GLN A 226 -18.58 20.77 -9.90
N ASN A 227 -18.75 19.60 -10.54
CA ASN A 227 -19.99 19.25 -11.23
C ASN A 227 -21.11 18.79 -10.28
N TYR A 228 -20.75 18.10 -9.19
CA TYR A 228 -21.72 17.54 -8.24
C TYR A 228 -21.78 18.28 -6.90
N ALA A 229 -21.06 19.39 -6.75
CA ALA A 229 -21.01 20.20 -5.53
C ALA A 229 -20.73 19.37 -4.27
N VAL A 230 -19.82 18.39 -4.38
CA VAL A 230 -19.50 17.48 -3.27
C VAL A 230 -18.77 18.24 -2.18
N ASP A 231 -19.33 18.23 -0.97
CA ASP A 231 -18.61 18.70 0.20
C ASP A 231 -17.43 17.76 0.48
N THR A 232 -16.22 18.30 0.47
CA THR A 232 -14.99 17.57 0.82
C THR A 232 -14.53 17.87 2.25
N SER A 233 -15.41 18.44 3.08
CA SER A 233 -15.15 18.59 4.51
C SER A 233 -15.29 17.24 5.22
N GLU A 234 -14.43 17.01 6.23
CA GLU A 234 -14.51 15.86 7.17
C GLU A 234 -14.64 14.45 6.53
N TYR A 235 -13.52 13.92 6.02
CA TYR A 235 -13.39 12.56 5.43
C TYR A 235 -14.31 12.24 4.23
N ALA A 236 -15.18 13.18 3.84
CA ALA A 236 -15.92 13.12 2.60
C ALA A 236 -14.93 13.31 1.45
N THR A 237 -14.89 12.34 0.55
CA THR A 237 -14.07 12.39 -0.66
C THR A 237 -14.99 12.32 -1.87
N PRO A 238 -14.62 12.94 -3.00
CA PRO A 238 -15.38 12.80 -4.24
C PRO A 238 -15.53 11.34 -4.65
N LEU A 239 -14.51 10.53 -4.37
CA LEU A 239 -14.57 9.10 -4.57
C LEU A 239 -15.66 8.44 -3.72
N ARG A 240 -15.79 8.76 -2.43
CA ARG A 240 -16.87 8.22 -1.60
C ARG A 240 -18.24 8.60 -2.11
N HIS A 241 -18.43 9.87 -2.46
CA HIS A 241 -19.68 10.33 -3.05
C HIS A 241 -20.02 9.54 -4.33
N TYR A 242 -19.05 9.39 -5.23
CA TYR A 242 -19.21 8.55 -6.41
C TYR A 242 -19.63 7.12 -6.08
N ARG A 243 -18.96 6.46 -5.14
CA ARG A 243 -19.24 5.05 -4.83
C ARG A 243 -20.65 4.85 -4.28
N ILE A 244 -21.16 5.81 -3.50
CA ILE A 244 -22.55 5.80 -2.98
C ILE A 244 -23.57 6.06 -4.10
N HIS A 245 -23.25 6.93 -5.08
CA HIS A 245 -24.22 7.43 -6.06
C HIS A 245 -24.03 6.88 -7.49
N SER A 246 -23.01 6.06 -7.76
CA SER A 246 -22.60 5.61 -9.09
C SER A 246 -23.68 4.89 -9.90
N ALA A 247 -24.68 4.32 -9.24
CA ALA A 247 -25.83 3.67 -9.88
C ALA A 247 -26.80 4.66 -10.55
N SER A 248 -26.73 5.96 -10.23
CA SER A 248 -27.56 6.98 -10.87
C SER A 248 -27.08 7.28 -12.29
N PRO A 249 -27.99 7.41 -13.28
CA PRO A 249 -27.63 7.72 -14.67
C PRO A 249 -26.90 9.07 -14.80
N ASP A 250 -27.17 10.01 -13.89
CA ASP A 250 -26.59 11.35 -13.92
C ASP A 250 -25.16 11.43 -13.35
N ILE A 251 -24.63 10.35 -12.78
CA ILE A 251 -23.31 10.31 -12.15
C ILE A 251 -22.25 9.77 -13.12
N ALA A 252 -21.18 10.54 -13.32
CA ALA A 252 -20.03 10.22 -14.16
C ALA A 252 -18.73 10.62 -13.46
N THR A 253 -17.62 10.00 -13.81
CA THR A 253 -16.28 10.27 -13.23
C THR A 253 -15.46 11.25 -14.08
N GLU A 254 -15.92 11.53 -15.31
CA GLU A 254 -15.31 12.48 -16.23
C GLU A 254 -16.34 13.04 -17.24
N PRO A 255 -16.07 14.20 -17.87
CA PRO A 255 -17.01 14.85 -18.78
C PRO A 255 -17.42 13.98 -19.97
N ALA A 256 -16.48 13.22 -20.52
CA ALA A 256 -16.71 12.36 -21.69
C ALA A 256 -17.72 11.25 -21.39
N GLN A 257 -17.64 10.65 -20.21
CA GLN A 257 -18.59 9.63 -19.76
C GLN A 257 -20.01 10.20 -19.61
N LEU A 258 -20.15 11.41 -19.06
CA LEU A 258 -21.45 12.06 -18.92
C LEU A 258 -22.10 12.36 -20.28
N ALA A 259 -21.30 12.82 -21.25
CA ALA A 259 -21.77 13.07 -22.61
C ALA A 259 -22.29 11.79 -23.29
N LEU A 260 -21.59 10.67 -23.12
CA LEU A 260 -22.01 9.37 -23.66
C LEU A 260 -23.32 8.88 -23.02
N LYS A 261 -23.47 8.99 -21.70
CA LYS A 261 -24.70 8.60 -21.01
C LYS A 261 -25.92 9.37 -21.53
N ARG A 262 -25.79 10.70 -21.68
CA ARG A 262 -26.86 11.57 -22.21
C ARG A 262 -27.24 11.29 -23.67
N ILE A 263 -26.34 10.73 -24.46
CA ILE A 263 -26.62 10.33 -25.85
C ILE A 263 -27.36 8.98 -25.91
N GLY A 264 -27.13 8.09 -24.93
CA GLY A 264 -27.80 6.79 -24.85
C GLY A 264 -29.23 6.81 -24.31
N ASP A 265 -29.62 7.90 -23.64
CA ASP A 265 -30.98 8.12 -23.09
C ASP A 265 -31.93 8.86 -24.07
N LEU A 266 -31.50 9.13 -25.31
CA LEU A 266 -32.27 9.73 -26.41
C LEU A 266 -32.68 8.67 -27.46
#